data_AF-A0A669B1H8-F1
#
_entry.id   AF-A0A669B1H8-F1
#
_cell.length_a   1.000
_cell.length_b   1.000
_cell.length_c   1.000
_cell.angle_alpha   90.00
_cell.angle_beta   90.00
_cell.angle_gamma   90.00
#
_symmetry.space_group_name_H-M   'P 1'
#
loop_
_entity.id
_entity.type
_entity.pdbx_description
1 polymer ?
#
loop_
_entity_poly.entity_id
_entity_poly.type
_entity_poly.pdbx_seq_one_letter_code
_entity_poly.pdbx_strand_id
1 'polypeptide(L)'
;MSLQFDKRVKSAGVAKDCSWKNKEGETLQIITKDLIRNLRIPQRDPSRESVLLPPAEFKRLTSTSWLLLKEDREALRQAYQRKKEEDLKAAEERKHRIHEADLSRKQNQPLTELEIEARERAQRLVERSNALRMEQEDEIKQLNQLILGAQCQAKRDYQIQEKKQIQMELTEEERRLDSMMEVERRKALESLDKIEELRRQQRVKGRREICDQIQKRLENRELEEGKKEKESQQIREDQERMNLEDLEVLEKKRMEQQLLQEEIKRINAETMWAKERRIEEEKLQEQQAEYEAEQRRIKKEKELEIARLRAQQEKEKDYKAEQDELRARRNQDAAEREWRRKERERAAKKAQLEATLRAAHMEQVHYKERNLSVEASREKAEFERLLKVQQEEMVKEQVQNDRQHHKVQQHVQAIHQQMKEREILATAKRKETFKEAKRLMEETRQRRLRLDELKQKKLQELK
;
A
#
# COMPACT_ATOMS: atom_id res chain seq x y z
N MET A 1 -67.24 -11.50 -0.38
CA MET A 1 -68.31 -11.73 0.61
C MET A 1 -69.58 -11.07 0.06
N SER A 2 -70.56 -11.89 -0.34
CA SER A 2 -71.97 -11.84 0.12
C SER A 2 -72.55 -10.44 0.45
N LEU A 3 -73.65 -9.90 -0.11
CA LEU A 3 -75.01 -10.43 -0.31
C LEU A 3 -75.90 -9.34 -1.01
N GLN A 4 -76.82 -9.77 -1.91
CA GLN A 4 -78.28 -9.47 -1.96
C GLN A 4 -78.78 -8.00 -2.17
N PHE A 5 -79.91 -7.66 -2.83
CA PHE A 5 -81.05 -8.34 -3.49
C PHE A 5 -81.84 -7.31 -4.35
N ASP A 6 -82.73 -7.83 -5.20
CA ASP A 6 -83.69 -7.19 -6.12
C ASP A 6 -84.66 -6.13 -5.55
N LYS A 7 -85.23 -5.29 -6.46
CA LYS A 7 -86.68 -5.28 -6.78
C LYS A 7 -87.05 -4.34 -7.94
N ARG A 8 -87.60 -4.94 -9.02
CA ARG A 8 -88.53 -4.34 -9.99
C ARG A 8 -89.96 -4.51 -9.48
N VAL A 9 -90.83 -3.49 -9.60
CA VAL A 9 -92.29 -3.68 -9.75
C VAL A 9 -92.84 -2.64 -10.74
N LYS A 10 -93.65 -3.12 -11.68
CA LYS A 10 -94.35 -2.39 -12.74
C LYS A 10 -95.79 -2.01 -12.33
N SER A 11 -96.25 -0.90 -12.89
CA SER A 11 -97.62 -0.49 -13.33
C SER A 11 -98.84 -1.37 -13.02
N ALA A 12 -99.95 -0.73 -12.65
CA ALA A 12 -101.29 -0.97 -13.21
C ALA A 12 -102.26 0.19 -12.86
N GLY A 13 -102.91 0.75 -13.88
CA GLY A 13 -104.12 1.58 -13.73
C GLY A 13 -105.35 0.76 -14.11
N VAL A 14 -106.51 1.04 -13.49
CA VAL A 14 -107.81 0.47 -13.86
C VAL A 14 -108.90 1.56 -13.76
N ALA A 15 -109.84 1.46 -14.69
CA ALA A 15 -110.81 2.45 -15.15
C ALA A 15 -112.09 2.58 -14.28
N LYS A 16 -112.86 3.63 -14.61
CA LYS A 16 -114.22 3.95 -14.14
C LYS A 16 -115.29 3.12 -14.85
N ASP A 17 -116.33 2.74 -14.12
CA ASP A 17 -117.64 2.32 -14.65
C ASP A 17 -118.75 3.30 -14.22
N CYS A 18 -119.60 3.69 -15.17
CA CYS A 18 -120.92 4.26 -14.94
C CYS A 18 -121.90 3.56 -15.89
N SER A 19 -123.00 3.01 -15.38
CA SER A 19 -124.14 2.60 -16.20
C SER A 19 -125.46 2.91 -15.49
N TRP A 20 -126.37 3.59 -16.19
CA TRP A 20 -127.81 3.59 -15.89
C TRP A 20 -128.56 3.48 -17.22
N LYS A 21 -129.51 2.55 -17.28
CA LYS A 21 -130.31 2.16 -18.45
C LYS A 21 -131.63 2.96 -18.47
N ASN A 22 -132.03 3.47 -19.63
CA ASN A 22 -133.40 3.91 -19.90
C ASN A 22 -134.14 2.81 -20.69
N LYS A 23 -135.40 2.54 -20.32
CA LYS A 23 -136.32 1.67 -21.06
C LYS A 23 -137.23 2.51 -21.96
N GLU A 24 -137.47 2.05 -23.17
CA GLU A 24 -138.27 2.68 -24.23
C GLU A 24 -139.76 2.32 -24.10
N GLY A 25 -140.66 3.23 -24.55
CA GLY A 25 -142.11 2.98 -24.66
C GLY A 25 -142.51 2.61 -26.09
N GLU A 26 -143.55 1.77 -26.22
CA GLU A 26 -144.00 1.10 -27.44
C GLU A 26 -144.58 2.04 -28.52
N THR A 27 -144.34 1.72 -29.81
CA THR A 27 -144.91 2.41 -31.00
C THR A 27 -145.70 1.43 -31.86
N LEU A 28 -146.85 1.85 -32.40
CA LEU A 28 -147.68 1.04 -33.32
C LEU A 28 -147.59 1.60 -34.76
N GLN A 29 -147.39 0.70 -35.73
CA GLN A 29 -147.30 0.99 -37.17
C GLN A 29 -148.63 0.72 -37.87
N ILE A 30 -149.13 1.68 -38.65
CA ILE A 30 -150.32 1.52 -39.50
C ILE A 30 -149.94 1.79 -40.96
N ILE A 31 -150.35 0.90 -41.88
CA ILE A 31 -149.98 0.92 -43.31
C ILE A 31 -151.22 1.12 -44.18
N THR A 32 -151.24 2.17 -45.01
CA THR A 32 -152.18 2.36 -46.15
C THR A 32 -151.46 3.01 -47.34
N LYS A 33 -152.00 2.86 -48.56
CA LYS A 33 -151.31 2.83 -49.87
C LYS A 33 -150.24 3.88 -50.22
N ASP A 34 -150.13 5.03 -49.55
CA ASP A 34 -149.10 6.04 -49.87
C ASP A 34 -148.19 6.49 -48.70
N LEU A 35 -148.33 6.02 -47.45
CA LEU A 35 -147.36 6.34 -46.37
C LEU A 35 -147.46 5.37 -45.16
N ILE A 36 -146.30 5.08 -44.53
CA ILE A 36 -146.18 4.42 -43.21
C ILE A 36 -146.10 5.52 -42.14
N ARG A 37 -146.96 5.47 -41.10
CA ARG A 37 -146.92 6.40 -39.96
C ARG A 37 -146.70 5.65 -38.63
N ASN A 38 -145.79 6.16 -37.80
CA ASN A 38 -145.57 5.71 -36.41
C ASN A 38 -146.28 6.68 -35.46
N LEU A 39 -147.29 6.21 -34.70
CA LEU A 39 -147.98 7.00 -33.68
C LEU A 39 -147.54 6.56 -32.27
N ARG A 40 -147.16 7.53 -31.42
CA ARG A 40 -146.82 7.35 -30.01
C ARG A 40 -148.01 7.77 -29.15
N ILE A 41 -148.59 6.84 -28.40
CA ILE A 41 -149.77 7.09 -27.54
C ILE A 41 -149.30 7.78 -26.24
N PRO A 42 -149.84 8.95 -25.84
CA PRO A 42 -149.55 9.59 -24.56
C PRO A 42 -150.32 8.90 -23.42
N GLN A 43 -149.66 8.59 -22.30
CA GLN A 43 -150.36 8.33 -21.03
C GLN A 43 -150.83 9.64 -20.41
N ARG A 44 -152.09 9.65 -19.95
CA ARG A 44 -152.71 10.74 -19.18
C ARG A 44 -152.40 10.58 -17.69
N ASP A 45 -152.07 11.71 -17.07
CA ASP A 45 -151.72 11.87 -15.66
C ASP A 45 -152.79 11.36 -14.68
N PRO A 46 -152.39 10.73 -13.57
CA PRO A 46 -153.11 10.82 -12.32
C PRO A 46 -152.49 11.93 -11.43
N SER A 47 -153.32 12.94 -11.16
CA SER A 47 -153.48 13.61 -9.87
C SER A 47 -152.24 14.14 -9.12
N ARG A 48 -152.00 15.45 -9.28
CA ARG A 48 -151.97 16.46 -8.21
C ARG A 48 -151.61 15.96 -6.79
N GLU A 49 -150.35 15.58 -6.59
CA GLU A 49 -149.71 15.50 -5.27
C GLU A 49 -148.46 16.37 -5.27
N SER A 50 -148.37 17.27 -4.28
CA SER A 50 -147.19 18.09 -4.02
C SER A 50 -146.02 17.20 -3.61
N VAL A 51 -145.05 17.00 -4.51
CA VAL A 51 -143.78 16.33 -4.20
C VAL A 51 -142.98 17.23 -3.26
N LEU A 52 -142.87 16.83 -1.99
CA LEU A 52 -141.93 17.40 -1.03
C LEU A 52 -140.52 16.93 -1.40
N LEU A 53 -139.70 17.81 -1.98
CA LEU A 53 -138.31 17.49 -2.31
C LEU A 53 -137.46 17.29 -1.02
N PRO A 54 -136.74 16.16 -0.86
CA PRO A 54 -135.75 15.98 0.20
C PRO A 54 -134.66 17.06 0.13
N PRO A 55 -134.21 17.66 1.23
CA PRO A 55 -133.27 18.79 1.19
C PRO A 55 -131.92 18.44 0.53
N ALA A 56 -131.50 17.18 0.54
CA ALA A 56 -130.31 16.71 -0.18
C ALA A 56 -130.53 16.72 -1.71
N GLU A 57 -131.70 16.31 -2.18
CA GLU A 57 -132.08 16.37 -3.59
C GLU A 57 -132.41 17.79 -4.02
N PHE A 58 -133.04 18.60 -3.17
CA PHE A 58 -133.24 20.03 -3.40
C PHE A 58 -131.91 20.77 -3.51
N LYS A 59 -130.93 20.50 -2.62
CA LYS A 59 -129.57 21.05 -2.71
C LYS A 59 -128.82 20.54 -3.93
N ARG A 60 -128.96 19.25 -4.29
CA ARG A 60 -128.31 18.68 -5.48
C ARG A 60 -128.93 19.22 -6.77
N LEU A 61 -130.26 19.38 -6.82
CA LEU A 61 -130.98 20.05 -7.91
C LEU A 61 -130.61 21.52 -7.97
N THR A 62 -130.62 22.28 -6.88
CA THR A 62 -130.14 23.68 -6.90
C THR A 62 -128.65 23.80 -7.28
N SER A 63 -127.78 22.86 -6.88
CA SER A 63 -126.35 22.86 -7.26
C SER A 63 -126.11 22.49 -8.73
N THR A 64 -127.03 21.75 -9.35
CA THR A 64 -126.92 21.29 -10.75
C THR A 64 -127.79 22.09 -11.72
N SER A 65 -128.87 22.72 -11.23
CA SER A 65 -129.80 23.59 -11.95
C SER A 65 -129.42 25.07 -11.86
N TRP A 66 -128.45 25.43 -11.00
CA TRP A 66 -127.71 26.66 -11.19
C TRP A 66 -126.95 26.50 -12.51
N LEU A 67 -127.46 27.15 -13.56
CA LEU A 67 -126.70 27.41 -14.76
C LEU A 67 -125.45 28.15 -14.29
N LEU A 68 -124.34 27.43 -14.15
CA LEU A 68 -123.03 28.05 -14.03
C LEU A 68 -123.00 29.13 -15.11
N LEU A 69 -122.95 30.40 -14.70
CA LEU A 69 -122.69 31.48 -15.63
C LEU A 69 -121.43 31.08 -16.40
N LYS A 70 -121.28 31.58 -17.64
CA LYS A 70 -120.02 31.38 -18.40
C LYS A 70 -118.80 31.67 -17.50
N GLU A 71 -118.94 32.67 -16.64
CA GLU A 71 -118.02 33.10 -15.60
C GLU A 71 -117.62 32.00 -14.61
N ASP A 72 -118.55 31.18 -14.09
CA ASP A 72 -118.20 30.12 -13.11
C ASP A 72 -117.55 28.89 -13.77
N ARG A 73 -117.93 28.57 -15.02
CA ARG A 73 -117.25 27.53 -15.83
C ARG A 73 -115.84 27.96 -16.21
N GLU A 74 -115.67 29.24 -16.52
CA GLU A 74 -114.38 29.86 -16.76
C GLU A 74 -113.55 29.91 -15.47
N ALA A 75 -114.15 30.23 -14.32
CA ALA A 75 -113.50 30.22 -13.01
C ALA A 75 -112.99 28.82 -12.62
N LEU A 76 -113.78 27.75 -12.85
CA LEU A 76 -113.34 26.38 -12.62
C LEU A 76 -112.22 25.93 -13.57
N ARG A 77 -112.28 26.34 -14.85
CA ARG A 77 -111.19 26.08 -15.81
C ARG A 77 -109.92 26.84 -15.45
N GLN A 78 -110.05 28.10 -15.05
CA GLN A 78 -108.94 28.93 -14.57
C GLN A 78 -108.36 28.34 -13.28
N ALA A 79 -109.18 27.87 -12.34
CA ALA A 79 -108.71 27.21 -11.13
C ALA A 79 -107.97 25.89 -11.42
N TYR A 80 -108.45 25.10 -12.39
CA TYR A 80 -107.78 23.89 -12.85
C TYR A 80 -106.45 24.19 -13.58
N GLN A 81 -106.43 25.22 -14.42
CA GLN A 81 -105.21 25.70 -15.09
C GLN A 81 -104.19 26.22 -14.07
N ARG A 82 -104.63 27.02 -13.09
CA ARG A 82 -103.78 27.51 -11.99
C ARG A 82 -103.17 26.35 -11.20
N LYS A 83 -103.96 25.34 -10.81
CA LYS A 83 -103.42 24.14 -10.14
C LYS A 83 -102.40 23.40 -11.00
N LYS A 84 -102.66 23.24 -12.30
CA LYS A 84 -101.73 22.60 -13.24
C LYS A 84 -100.44 23.43 -13.40
N GLU A 85 -100.54 24.75 -13.43
CA GLU A 85 -99.41 25.67 -13.46
C GLU A 85 -98.61 25.65 -12.15
N GLU A 86 -99.27 25.56 -11.00
CA GLU A 86 -98.65 25.39 -9.68
C GLU A 86 -97.89 24.05 -9.60
N ASP A 87 -98.49 22.96 -10.09
CA ASP A 87 -97.85 21.64 -10.14
C ASP A 87 -96.62 21.63 -11.08
N LEU A 88 -96.72 22.32 -12.22
CA LEU A 88 -95.62 22.49 -13.17
C LEU A 88 -94.49 23.35 -12.57
N LYS A 89 -94.81 24.48 -11.94
CA LYS A 89 -93.84 25.33 -11.24
C LYS A 89 -93.15 24.56 -10.10
N ALA A 90 -93.89 23.80 -9.29
CA ALA A 90 -93.32 22.96 -8.26
C ALA A 90 -92.43 21.83 -8.83
N ALA A 91 -92.74 21.30 -10.03
CA ALA A 91 -91.88 20.35 -10.73
C ALA A 91 -90.60 21.01 -11.28
N GLU A 92 -90.70 22.22 -11.82
CA GLU A 92 -89.57 23.02 -12.28
C GLU A 92 -88.66 23.43 -11.13
N GLU A 93 -89.19 23.92 -10.01
CA GLU A 93 -88.42 24.22 -8.80
C GLU A 93 -87.68 22.99 -8.26
N ARG A 94 -88.31 21.81 -8.29
CA ARG A 94 -87.64 20.55 -7.93
C ARG A 94 -86.50 20.21 -8.89
N LYS A 95 -86.70 20.41 -10.20
CA LYS A 95 -85.64 20.23 -11.20
C LYS A 95 -84.49 21.22 -10.98
N HIS A 96 -84.80 22.49 -10.70
CA HIS A 96 -83.80 23.51 -10.39
C HIS A 96 -83.00 23.16 -9.14
N ARG A 97 -83.65 22.77 -8.04
CA ARG A 97 -82.96 22.34 -6.82
C ARG A 97 -82.07 21.13 -7.02
N ILE A 98 -82.50 20.15 -7.81
CA ILE A 98 -81.67 18.98 -8.18
C ILE A 98 -80.48 19.42 -9.02
N HIS A 99 -80.70 20.31 -9.98
CA HIS A 99 -79.63 20.83 -10.83
C HIS A 99 -78.59 21.64 -10.05
N GLU A 100 -79.03 22.49 -9.13
CA GLU A 100 -78.17 23.23 -8.21
C GLU A 100 -77.39 22.28 -7.30
N ALA A 101 -78.05 21.26 -6.73
CA ALA A 101 -77.39 20.25 -5.91
C ALA A 101 -76.35 19.43 -6.71
N ASP A 102 -76.62 19.11 -7.98
CA ASP A 102 -75.68 18.45 -8.88
C ASP A 102 -74.49 19.35 -9.25
N LEU A 103 -74.70 20.65 -9.45
CA LEU A 103 -73.63 21.62 -9.67
C LEU A 103 -72.74 21.75 -8.41
N SER A 104 -73.34 21.84 -7.22
CA SER A 104 -72.60 21.85 -5.96
C SER A 104 -71.83 20.55 -5.72
N ARG A 105 -72.41 19.39 -6.10
CA ARG A 105 -71.71 18.09 -6.02
C ARG A 105 -70.48 18.02 -6.93
N LYS A 106 -70.59 18.56 -8.16
CA LYS A 106 -69.47 18.62 -9.10
C LYS A 106 -68.37 19.58 -8.65
N GLN A 107 -68.74 20.71 -8.05
CA GLN A 107 -67.77 21.69 -7.53
C GLN A 107 -67.06 21.19 -6.26
N ASN A 108 -67.78 20.46 -5.39
CA ASN A 108 -67.25 19.95 -4.12
C ASN A 108 -66.73 18.50 -4.23
N GLN A 109 -66.45 18.04 -5.44
CA GLN A 109 -65.92 16.70 -5.66
C GLN A 109 -64.49 16.65 -5.12
N PRO A 110 -64.14 15.72 -4.22
CA PRO A 110 -62.79 15.65 -3.66
C PRO A 110 -61.80 15.37 -4.79
N LEU A 111 -60.67 16.09 -4.77
CA LEU A 111 -59.58 15.90 -5.72
C LEU A 111 -59.13 14.44 -5.68
N THR A 112 -58.93 13.88 -6.87
CA THR A 112 -58.42 12.51 -7.02
C THR A 112 -56.99 12.45 -6.49
N GLU A 113 -56.53 11.30 -6.00
CA GLU A 113 -55.15 11.12 -5.50
C GLU A 113 -54.09 11.56 -6.52
N LEU A 114 -54.33 11.32 -7.81
CA LEU A 114 -53.49 11.78 -8.91
C LEU A 114 -53.47 13.32 -9.06
N GLU A 115 -54.58 13.99 -8.77
CA GLU A 115 -54.69 15.46 -8.83
C GLU A 115 -54.01 16.12 -7.63
N ILE A 116 -54.08 15.49 -6.45
CA ILE A 116 -53.35 15.91 -5.25
C ILE A 116 -51.84 15.78 -5.51
N GLU A 117 -51.40 14.63 -6.03
CA GLU A 117 -49.98 14.42 -6.36
C GLU A 117 -49.50 15.39 -7.45
N ALA A 118 -50.31 15.65 -8.48
CA ALA A 118 -50.00 16.65 -9.50
C ALA A 118 -49.89 18.07 -8.90
N ARG A 119 -50.78 18.43 -7.95
CA ARG A 119 -50.74 19.71 -7.25
C ARG A 119 -49.50 19.83 -6.37
N GLU A 120 -49.12 18.79 -5.62
CA GLU A 120 -47.89 18.78 -4.82
C GLU A 120 -46.65 18.90 -5.70
N ARG A 121 -46.59 18.17 -6.82
CA ARG A 121 -45.49 18.28 -7.78
C ARG A 121 -45.41 19.70 -8.35
N ALA A 122 -46.54 20.30 -8.71
CA ALA A 122 -46.60 21.69 -9.16
C ALA A 122 -46.13 22.67 -8.08
N GLN A 123 -46.54 22.46 -6.82
CA GLN A 123 -46.09 23.27 -5.68
C GLN A 123 -44.58 23.13 -5.45
N ARG A 124 -44.03 21.92 -5.43
CA ARG A 124 -42.58 21.70 -5.30
C ARG A 124 -41.81 22.34 -6.45
N LEU A 125 -42.35 22.35 -7.66
CA LEU A 125 -41.75 23.05 -8.81
C LEU A 125 -41.76 24.56 -8.62
N VAL A 126 -42.87 25.14 -8.14
CA VAL A 126 -42.99 26.56 -7.84
C VAL A 126 -42.06 26.95 -6.69
N GLU A 127 -42.03 26.18 -5.61
CA GLU A 127 -41.12 26.37 -4.46
C GLU A 127 -39.66 26.31 -4.88
N ARG A 128 -39.28 25.30 -5.67
CA ARG A 128 -37.94 25.19 -6.23
C ARG A 128 -37.60 26.37 -7.14
N SER A 129 -38.54 26.80 -7.98
CA SER A 129 -38.35 27.99 -8.82
C SER A 129 -38.16 29.24 -7.99
N ASN A 130 -38.93 29.41 -6.91
CA ASN A 130 -38.81 30.55 -6.01
C ASN A 130 -37.48 30.50 -5.25
N ALA A 131 -37.06 29.33 -4.74
CA ALA A 131 -35.77 29.16 -4.08
C ALA A 131 -34.59 29.53 -5.01
N LEU A 132 -34.61 29.08 -6.27
CA LEU A 132 -33.60 29.45 -7.26
C LEU A 132 -33.60 30.95 -7.57
N ARG A 133 -34.76 31.61 -7.54
CA ARG A 133 -34.85 33.08 -7.69
C ARG A 133 -34.22 33.80 -6.50
N MET A 134 -34.51 33.34 -5.27
CA MET A 134 -33.88 33.87 -4.06
C MET A 134 -32.36 33.67 -4.09
N GLU A 135 -31.87 32.49 -4.48
CA GLU A 135 -30.42 32.23 -4.60
C GLU A 135 -29.71 33.14 -5.62
N GLN A 136 -30.45 33.66 -6.61
CA GLN A 136 -29.91 34.62 -7.58
C GLN A 136 -29.83 36.06 -7.04
N GLU A 137 -30.46 36.37 -5.91
CA GLU A 137 -30.34 37.68 -5.28
C GLU A 137 -28.91 37.89 -4.76
N ASP A 138 -28.37 39.10 -4.96
CA ASP A 138 -26.95 39.36 -4.70
C ASP A 138 -26.60 39.30 -3.21
N GLU A 139 -27.54 39.64 -2.33
CA GLU A 139 -27.39 39.50 -0.87
C GLU A 139 -27.21 38.03 -0.46
N ILE A 140 -27.98 37.13 -1.08
CA ILE A 140 -27.89 35.68 -0.83
C ILE A 140 -26.58 35.12 -1.40
N LYS A 141 -26.13 35.60 -2.56
CA LYS A 141 -24.79 35.25 -3.07
C LYS A 141 -23.67 35.69 -2.13
N GLN A 142 -23.75 36.91 -1.59
CA GLN A 142 -22.77 37.42 -0.62
C GLN A 142 -22.79 36.59 0.67
N LEU A 143 -23.96 36.25 1.19
CA LEU A 143 -24.11 35.34 2.33
C LEU A 143 -23.50 33.96 2.03
N ASN A 144 -23.76 33.38 0.85
CA ASN A 144 -23.19 32.11 0.44
C ASN A 144 -21.66 32.16 0.35
N GLN A 145 -21.09 33.29 -0.10
CA GLN A 145 -19.64 33.50 -0.09
C GLN A 145 -19.08 33.55 1.34
N LEU A 146 -19.77 34.22 2.27
CA LEU A 146 -19.37 34.26 3.68
C LEU A 146 -19.46 32.88 4.35
N ILE A 147 -20.54 32.13 4.09
CA ILE A 147 -20.72 30.76 4.58
C ILE A 147 -19.59 29.86 4.05
N LEU A 148 -19.30 29.93 2.75
CA LEU A 148 -18.21 29.17 2.16
C LEU A 148 -16.86 29.56 2.77
N GLY A 149 -16.64 30.86 3.00
CA GLY A 149 -15.46 31.37 3.68
C GLY A 149 -15.29 30.80 5.09
N ALA A 150 -16.37 30.78 5.89
CA ALA A 150 -16.39 30.20 7.22
C ALA A 150 -16.14 28.68 7.20
N GLN A 151 -16.74 27.95 6.26
CA GLN A 151 -16.49 26.52 6.07
C GLN A 151 -15.03 26.23 5.69
N CYS A 152 -14.45 27.04 4.80
CA CYS A 152 -13.05 26.93 4.43
C CYS A 152 -12.14 27.20 5.64
N GLN A 153 -12.46 28.22 6.44
CA GLN A 153 -11.70 28.56 7.63
C GLN A 153 -11.75 27.42 8.67
N ALA A 154 -12.94 26.88 8.96
CA ALA A 154 -13.09 25.75 9.87
C ALA A 154 -12.28 24.52 9.43
N LYS A 155 -12.26 24.22 8.12
CA LYS A 155 -11.43 23.14 7.57
C LYS A 155 -9.94 23.43 7.73
N ARG A 156 -9.49 24.66 7.47
CA ARG A 156 -8.08 25.05 7.68
C ARG A 156 -7.69 24.94 9.15
N ASP A 157 -8.54 25.38 10.07
CA ASP A 157 -8.27 25.34 11.51
C ASP A 157 -8.11 23.88 11.96
N TYR A 158 -8.97 22.97 11.48
CA TYR A 158 -8.83 21.53 11.70
C TYR A 158 -7.50 20.99 11.14
N GLN A 159 -7.14 21.33 9.90
CA GLN A 159 -5.87 20.91 9.30
C GLN A 159 -4.64 21.44 10.06
N ILE A 160 -4.72 22.67 10.58
CA ILE A 160 -3.64 23.24 11.40
C ILE A 160 -3.51 22.48 12.72
N GLN A 161 -4.62 22.11 13.35
CA GLN A 161 -4.62 21.29 14.57
C GLN A 161 -4.05 19.90 14.32
N GLU A 162 -4.49 19.23 13.25
CA GLU A 162 -3.97 17.93 12.82
C GLU A 162 -2.46 18.00 12.55
N LYS A 163 -2.00 19.02 11.82
CA LYS A 163 -0.56 19.23 11.58
C LYS A 163 0.23 19.42 12.88
N LYS A 164 -0.32 20.15 13.86
CA LYS A 164 0.32 20.32 15.17
C LYS A 164 0.39 19.00 15.94
N GLN A 165 -0.66 18.19 15.91
CA GLN A 165 -0.67 16.87 16.53
C GLN A 165 0.37 15.95 15.91
N ILE A 166 0.43 15.87 14.57
CA ILE A 166 1.44 15.09 13.84
C ILE A 166 2.86 15.56 14.20
N GLN A 167 3.08 16.88 14.30
CA GLN A 167 4.38 17.40 14.72
C GLN A 167 4.74 17.00 16.15
N MET A 168 3.78 17.04 17.08
CA MET A 168 4.03 16.60 18.45
C MET A 168 4.39 15.11 18.51
N GLU A 169 3.59 14.25 17.87
CA GLU A 169 3.84 12.81 17.80
C GLU A 169 5.20 12.49 17.17
N LEU A 170 5.57 13.20 16.09
CA LEU A 170 6.88 13.04 15.46
C LEU A 170 8.01 13.40 16.43
N THR A 171 7.90 14.53 17.15
CA THR A 171 8.94 14.91 18.13
C THR A 171 9.03 13.94 19.31
N GLU A 172 7.94 13.30 19.70
CA GLU A 172 7.93 12.28 20.75
C GLU A 172 8.62 10.99 20.29
N GLU A 173 8.36 10.55 19.06
CA GLU A 173 9.04 9.40 18.47
C GLU A 173 10.53 9.68 18.21
N GLU A 174 10.89 10.88 17.75
CA GLU A 174 12.30 11.31 17.64
C GLU A 174 13.01 11.22 19.01
N ARG A 175 12.41 11.75 20.08
CA ARG A 175 12.97 11.64 21.45
C ARG A 175 13.10 10.20 21.92
N ARG A 176 12.14 9.35 21.56
CA ARG A 176 12.18 7.91 21.88
C ARG A 176 13.33 7.22 21.14
N LEU A 177 13.52 7.51 19.86
CA LEU A 177 14.63 6.99 19.06
C LEU A 177 15.97 7.48 19.58
N ASP A 178 16.10 8.75 19.92
CA ASP A 178 17.32 9.32 20.53
C ASP A 178 17.66 8.62 21.84
N SER A 179 16.65 8.37 22.69
CA SER A 179 16.84 7.63 23.94
C SER A 179 17.30 6.19 23.70
N MET A 180 16.75 5.51 22.70
CA MET A 180 17.17 4.16 22.30
C MET A 180 18.61 4.15 21.77
N MET A 181 18.96 5.10 20.90
CA MET A 181 20.32 5.27 20.37
C MET A 181 21.33 5.57 21.47
N GLU A 182 20.97 6.39 22.46
CA GLU A 182 21.83 6.64 23.62
C GLU A 182 22.09 5.38 24.45
N VAL A 183 21.06 4.55 24.66
CA VAL A 183 21.20 3.28 25.37
C VAL A 183 22.13 2.34 24.61
N GLU A 184 22.00 2.25 23.29
CA GLU A 184 22.90 1.45 22.45
C GLU A 184 24.34 2.00 22.49
N ARG A 185 24.50 3.33 22.42
CA ARG A 185 25.81 3.97 22.57
C ARG A 185 26.46 3.63 23.91
N ARG A 186 25.70 3.68 25.01
CA ARG A 186 26.18 3.31 26.35
C ARG A 186 26.58 1.83 26.42
N LYS A 187 25.76 0.92 25.89
CA LYS A 187 26.09 -0.52 25.81
C LYS A 187 27.36 -0.77 25.00
N ALA A 188 27.55 -0.05 23.90
CA ALA A 188 28.77 -0.14 23.10
C ALA A 188 30.00 0.31 23.89
N LEU A 189 29.91 1.45 24.60
CA LEU A 189 30.97 1.91 25.49
C LEU A 189 31.28 0.90 26.61
N GLU A 190 30.27 0.38 27.30
CA GLU A 190 30.44 -0.67 28.32
C GLU A 190 31.11 -1.93 27.76
N SER A 191 30.82 -2.29 26.51
CA SER A 191 31.47 -3.43 25.86
C SER A 191 32.95 -3.17 25.55
N LEU A 192 33.30 -1.93 25.15
CA LEU A 192 34.67 -1.51 24.94
C LEU A 192 35.45 -1.48 26.27
N ASP A 193 34.85 -0.91 27.32
CA ASP A 193 35.42 -0.89 28.67
C ASP A 193 35.74 -2.31 29.16
N LYS A 194 34.80 -3.26 28.98
CA LYS A 194 35.04 -4.68 29.30
C LYS A 194 36.21 -5.28 28.51
N ILE A 195 36.35 -4.95 27.22
CA ILE A 195 37.48 -5.40 26.39
C ILE A 195 38.79 -4.80 26.91
N GLU A 196 38.81 -3.52 27.26
CA GLU A 196 39.97 -2.86 27.82
C GLU A 196 40.38 -3.42 29.18
N GLU A 197 39.41 -3.71 30.05
CA GLU A 197 39.61 -4.40 31.33
C GLU A 197 40.25 -5.77 31.13
N LEU A 198 39.74 -6.58 30.19
CA LEU A 198 40.33 -7.88 29.85
C LEU A 198 41.77 -7.74 29.35
N ARG A 199 42.04 -6.76 28.46
CA ARG A 199 43.41 -6.46 28.00
C ARG A 199 44.30 -6.02 29.15
N ARG A 200 43.79 -5.21 30.08
CA ARG A 200 44.52 -4.80 31.29
C ARG A 200 44.85 -6.00 32.17
N GLN A 201 43.89 -6.90 32.39
CA GLN A 201 44.10 -8.14 33.15
C GLN A 201 45.16 -9.02 32.49
N GLN A 202 45.13 -9.18 31.16
CA GLN A 202 46.16 -9.92 30.42
C GLN A 202 47.55 -9.29 30.59
N ARG A 203 47.66 -7.96 30.51
CA ARG A 203 48.93 -7.25 30.78
C ARG A 203 49.44 -7.49 32.21
N VAL A 204 48.54 -7.48 33.19
CA VAL A 204 48.90 -7.75 34.59
C VAL A 204 49.35 -9.21 34.78
N LYS A 205 48.66 -10.17 34.16
CA LYS A 205 49.06 -11.60 34.17
C LYS A 205 50.43 -11.79 33.52
N GLY A 206 50.64 -11.23 32.32
CA GLY A 206 51.94 -11.29 31.65
C GLY A 206 53.06 -10.65 32.47
N ARG A 207 52.80 -9.51 33.13
CA ARG A 207 53.76 -8.91 34.07
C ARG A 207 54.09 -9.85 35.23
N ARG A 208 53.09 -10.49 35.85
CA ARG A 208 53.30 -11.44 36.95
C ARG A 208 54.15 -12.63 36.50
N GLU A 209 53.83 -13.24 35.37
CA GLU A 209 54.61 -14.35 34.82
C GLU A 209 56.07 -13.98 34.57
N ILE A 210 56.34 -12.77 34.08
CA ILE A 210 57.71 -12.27 33.90
C ILE A 210 58.41 -12.09 35.25
N CYS A 211 57.73 -11.52 36.25
CA CYS A 211 58.28 -11.39 37.60
C CYS A 211 58.60 -12.75 38.22
N ASP A 212 57.70 -13.74 38.08
CA ASP A 212 57.89 -15.10 38.58
C ASP A 212 59.07 -15.79 37.86
N GLN A 213 59.24 -15.55 36.56
CA GLN A 213 60.40 -16.04 35.80
C GLN A 213 61.71 -15.40 36.28
N ILE A 214 61.71 -14.10 36.57
CA ILE A 214 62.88 -13.41 37.11
C ILE A 214 63.24 -13.98 38.49
N GLN A 215 62.25 -14.17 39.37
CA GLN A 215 62.46 -14.78 40.67
C GLN A 215 63.05 -16.19 40.56
N LYS A 216 62.47 -17.07 39.74
CA LYS A 216 63.02 -18.42 39.50
C LYS A 216 64.45 -18.40 38.95
N ARG A 217 64.79 -17.43 38.09
CA ARG A 217 66.16 -17.28 37.57
C ARG A 217 67.12 -16.81 38.67
N LEU A 218 66.68 -15.92 39.56
CA LEU A 218 67.48 -15.50 40.71
C LEU A 218 67.71 -16.67 41.66
N GLU A 219 66.66 -17.42 42.02
CA GLU A 219 66.78 -18.63 42.86
C GLU A 219 67.73 -19.67 42.24
N ASN A 220 67.61 -19.95 40.94
CA ASN A 220 68.51 -20.87 40.26
C ASN A 220 69.97 -20.38 40.28
N ARG A 221 70.18 -19.06 40.13
CA ARG A 221 71.51 -18.46 40.21
C ARG A 221 72.11 -18.61 41.61
N GLU A 222 71.32 -18.35 42.65
CA GLU A 222 71.73 -18.56 44.04
C GLU A 222 72.08 -20.04 44.31
N LEU A 223 71.30 -20.98 43.77
CA LEU A 223 71.59 -22.42 43.85
C LEU A 223 72.89 -22.80 43.12
N GLU A 224 73.15 -22.22 41.94
CA GLU A 224 74.40 -22.44 41.20
C GLU A 224 75.61 -21.86 41.92
N GLU A 225 75.49 -20.66 42.48
CA GLU A 225 76.52 -20.04 43.31
C GLU A 225 76.81 -20.91 44.55
N GLY A 226 75.77 -21.41 45.23
CA GLY A 226 75.92 -22.35 46.34
C GLY A 226 76.55 -23.70 45.96
N LYS A 227 76.36 -24.20 44.73
CA LYS A 227 77.08 -25.39 44.22
C LYS A 227 78.56 -25.10 44.00
N LYS A 228 78.89 -23.98 43.36
CA LYS A 228 80.27 -23.55 43.13
C LYS A 228 81.04 -23.34 44.43
N GLU A 229 80.39 -22.81 45.47
CA GLU A 229 80.98 -22.66 46.79
C GLU A 229 81.32 -24.01 47.41
N LYS A 230 80.42 -25.01 47.34
CA LYS A 230 80.68 -26.37 47.81
C LYS A 230 81.79 -27.06 47.03
N GLU A 231 81.80 -26.94 45.71
CA GLU A 231 82.89 -27.45 44.86
C GLU A 231 84.22 -26.77 45.22
N SER A 232 84.22 -25.47 45.47
CA SER A 232 85.41 -24.73 45.91
C SER A 232 85.91 -25.18 47.28
N GLN A 233 85.00 -25.49 48.21
CA GLN A 233 85.34 -26.07 49.52
C GLN A 233 85.96 -27.46 49.35
N GLN A 234 85.36 -28.33 48.55
CA GLN A 234 85.91 -29.67 48.25
C GLN A 234 87.31 -29.59 47.65
N ILE A 235 87.53 -28.70 46.68
CA ILE A 235 88.86 -28.48 46.09
C ILE A 235 89.87 -28.02 47.15
N ARG A 236 89.47 -27.15 48.09
CA ARG A 236 90.35 -26.73 49.19
C ARG A 236 90.69 -27.88 50.13
N GLU A 237 89.70 -28.69 50.51
CA GLU A 237 89.92 -29.88 51.34
C GLU A 237 90.85 -30.89 50.66
N ASP A 238 90.68 -31.12 49.35
CA ASP A 238 91.54 -32.01 48.58
C ASP A 238 92.97 -31.43 48.46
N GLN A 239 93.12 -30.12 48.28
CA GLN A 239 94.42 -29.45 48.31
C GLN A 239 95.10 -29.59 49.67
N GLU A 240 94.36 -29.43 50.78
CA GLU A 240 94.88 -29.62 52.13
C GLU A 240 95.35 -31.08 52.35
N ARG A 241 94.60 -32.08 51.85
CA ARG A 241 95.03 -33.49 51.89
C ARG A 241 96.31 -33.72 51.09
N MET A 242 96.38 -33.23 49.86
CA MET A 242 97.59 -33.31 49.03
C MET A 242 98.80 -32.66 49.71
N ASN A 243 98.61 -31.49 50.33
CA ASN A 243 99.66 -30.80 51.07
C ASN A 243 100.14 -31.61 52.30
N LEU A 244 99.23 -32.29 53.01
CA LEU A 244 99.59 -33.18 54.12
C LEU A 244 100.39 -34.40 53.63
N GLU A 245 99.95 -35.03 52.55
CA GLU A 245 100.69 -36.14 51.91
C GLU A 245 102.08 -35.70 51.46
N ASP A 246 102.20 -34.51 50.85
CA ASP A 246 103.49 -33.92 50.46
C ASP A 246 104.38 -33.65 51.67
N LEU A 247 103.82 -33.17 52.80
CA LEU A 247 104.56 -33.00 54.05
C LEU A 247 105.08 -34.33 54.60
N GLU A 248 104.25 -35.39 54.60
CA GLU A 248 104.67 -36.73 55.03
C GLU A 248 105.79 -37.29 54.14
N VAL A 249 105.71 -37.06 52.82
CA VAL A 249 106.78 -37.45 51.88
C VAL A 249 108.06 -36.67 52.17
N LEU A 250 107.96 -35.37 52.48
CA LEU A 250 109.11 -34.55 52.87
C LEU A 250 109.72 -35.03 54.19
N GLU A 251 108.91 -35.42 55.17
CA GLU A 251 109.37 -36.00 56.44
C GLU A 251 110.08 -37.34 56.21
N LYS A 252 109.50 -38.25 55.42
CA LYS A 252 110.15 -39.52 55.03
C LYS A 252 111.49 -39.27 54.35
N LYS A 253 111.55 -38.33 53.39
CA LYS A 253 112.81 -37.92 52.74
C LYS A 253 113.82 -37.35 53.74
N ARG A 254 113.39 -36.58 54.74
CA ARG A 254 114.28 -36.09 55.82
C ARG A 254 114.81 -37.24 56.67
N MET A 255 113.96 -38.21 57.02
CA MET A 255 114.37 -39.40 57.78
C MET A 255 115.35 -40.26 56.98
N GLU A 256 115.07 -40.50 55.69
CA GLU A 256 115.99 -41.17 54.77
C GLU A 256 117.31 -40.42 54.64
N GLN A 257 117.30 -39.09 54.50
CA GLN A 257 118.51 -38.26 54.50
C GLN A 257 119.29 -38.38 55.80
N GLN A 258 118.64 -38.46 56.96
CA GLN A 258 119.30 -38.65 58.25
C GLN A 258 119.95 -40.04 58.35
N LEU A 259 119.25 -41.10 57.94
CA LEU A 259 119.82 -42.46 57.87
C LEU A 259 121.03 -42.52 56.93
N LEU A 260 120.91 -41.88 55.76
CA LEU A 260 121.99 -41.81 54.78
C LEU A 260 123.16 -40.97 55.30
N GLN A 261 122.92 -39.91 56.07
CA GLN A 261 123.97 -39.17 56.78
C GLN A 261 124.64 -40.00 57.87
N GLU A 262 123.90 -40.83 58.61
CA GLU A 262 124.47 -41.77 59.59
C GLU A 262 125.33 -42.84 58.92
N GLU A 263 124.88 -43.39 57.79
CA GLU A 263 125.66 -44.31 56.96
C GLU A 263 126.90 -43.63 56.37
N ILE A 264 126.79 -42.40 55.86
CA ILE A 264 127.94 -41.61 55.42
C ILE A 264 128.91 -41.37 56.58
N LYS A 265 128.45 -41.12 57.81
CA LYS A 265 129.33 -41.00 58.98
C LYS A 265 130.03 -42.32 59.30
N ARG A 266 129.36 -43.47 59.17
CA ARG A 266 129.96 -44.80 59.34
C ARG A 266 131.01 -45.08 58.24
N ILE A 267 130.66 -44.85 56.98
CA ILE A 267 131.58 -44.97 55.84
C ILE A 267 132.72 -43.95 55.92
N ASN A 268 132.47 -42.74 56.44
CA ASN A 268 133.52 -41.75 56.68
C ASN A 268 134.46 -42.20 57.81
N ALA A 269 133.95 -42.82 58.87
CA ALA A 269 134.81 -43.44 59.88
C ALA A 269 135.65 -44.55 59.25
N GLU A 270 135.03 -45.49 58.52
CA GLU A 270 135.71 -46.59 57.80
C GLU A 270 136.72 -46.09 56.76
N THR A 271 136.43 -44.99 56.07
CA THR A 271 137.35 -44.37 55.12
C THR A 271 138.43 -43.54 55.81
N MET A 272 138.23 -43.02 57.03
CA MET A 272 139.32 -42.48 57.84
C MET A 272 140.28 -43.59 58.26
N TRP A 273 139.77 -44.74 58.71
CA TRP A 273 140.57 -45.95 58.97
C TRP A 273 141.27 -46.48 57.70
N ALA A 274 140.66 -46.33 56.52
CA ALA A 274 141.27 -46.66 55.23
C ALA A 274 142.22 -45.58 54.69
N LYS A 275 142.04 -44.31 55.06
CA LYS A 275 142.93 -43.18 54.73
C LYS A 275 144.22 -43.24 55.55
N GLU A 276 144.16 -43.71 56.79
CA GLU A 276 145.36 -44.04 57.58
C GLU A 276 146.17 -45.20 56.96
N ARG A 277 145.52 -46.14 56.26
CA ARG A 277 146.18 -47.20 55.47
C ARG A 277 146.63 -46.78 54.06
N ARG A 278 146.21 -45.62 53.55
CA ARG A 278 146.52 -45.14 52.18
C ARG A 278 147.57 -44.01 52.15
N ILE A 279 148.09 -43.58 53.30
CA ILE A 279 149.19 -42.59 53.38
C ILE A 279 150.57 -43.25 53.16
N GLU A 280 150.66 -44.58 53.11
CA GLU A 280 151.88 -45.35 52.77
C GLU A 280 152.00 -45.77 51.29
N GLU A 281 151.03 -45.44 50.44
CA GLU A 281 151.09 -45.65 48.99
C GLU A 281 150.82 -44.34 48.24
N GLU A 282 151.85 -43.50 48.21
CA GLU A 282 151.95 -42.34 47.35
C GLU A 282 152.27 -42.73 45.89
N LYS A 283 151.55 -42.08 44.94
CA LYS A 283 151.92 -41.74 43.54
C LYS A 283 151.48 -42.68 42.40
N LEU A 284 150.50 -42.17 41.63
CA LEU A 284 150.47 -41.91 40.17
C LEU A 284 149.12 -42.24 39.49
N GLN A 285 148.64 -41.21 38.78
CA GLN A 285 147.83 -41.20 37.54
C GLN A 285 146.29 -41.11 37.61
N GLU A 286 145.84 -39.85 37.63
CA GLU A 286 145.08 -39.18 36.54
C GLU A 286 145.17 -39.90 35.17
N GLN A 287 144.11 -40.08 34.38
CA GLN A 287 143.16 -39.06 33.91
C GLN A 287 141.91 -39.69 33.26
N GLN A 288 140.76 -39.05 33.46
CA GLN A 288 139.44 -39.43 32.92
C GLN A 288 139.19 -38.75 31.56
N ALA A 289 139.09 -39.52 30.48
CA ALA A 289 138.65 -39.02 29.17
C ALA A 289 137.89 -40.07 28.33
N GLU A 290 137.37 -41.15 28.93
CA GLU A 290 136.62 -42.19 28.22
C GLU A 290 135.12 -42.26 28.60
N TYR A 291 134.70 -41.67 29.72
CA TYR A 291 133.30 -41.72 30.17
C TYR A 291 132.35 -40.69 29.49
N GLU A 292 132.88 -39.62 28.90
CA GLU A 292 132.04 -38.60 28.22
C GLU A 292 131.60 -39.00 26.80
N ALA A 293 132.35 -39.90 26.15
CA ALA A 293 132.03 -40.38 24.82
C ALA A 293 130.91 -41.43 24.82
N GLU A 294 130.86 -42.29 25.85
CA GLU A 294 129.82 -43.31 25.99
C GLU A 294 128.45 -42.70 26.32
N GLN A 295 128.38 -41.68 27.19
CA GLN A 295 127.12 -41.00 27.51
C GLN A 295 126.51 -40.24 26.32
N ARG A 296 127.34 -39.78 25.36
CA ARG A 296 126.88 -39.11 24.14
C ARG A 296 126.31 -40.10 23.10
N ARG A 297 126.71 -41.38 23.12
CA ARG A 297 126.07 -42.42 22.29
C ARG A 297 124.71 -42.84 22.88
N ILE A 298 124.64 -43.02 24.20
CA ILE A 298 123.40 -43.37 24.91
C ILE A 298 122.34 -42.25 24.76
N LYS A 299 122.73 -40.97 24.80
CA LYS A 299 121.79 -39.84 24.57
C LYS A 299 121.28 -39.79 23.14
N LYS A 300 122.14 -40.02 22.14
CA LYS A 300 121.73 -40.07 20.72
C LYS A 300 120.79 -41.23 20.42
N GLU A 301 121.00 -42.38 21.04
CA GLU A 301 120.10 -43.54 20.90
C GLU A 301 118.73 -43.27 21.53
N LYS A 302 118.69 -42.68 22.74
CA LYS A 302 117.43 -42.28 23.40
C LYS A 302 116.70 -41.15 22.67
N GLU A 303 117.42 -40.19 22.08
CA GLU A 303 116.83 -39.14 21.25
C GLU A 303 116.22 -39.69 19.96
N LEU A 304 116.85 -40.70 19.33
CA LEU A 304 116.30 -41.38 18.16
C LEU A 304 115.05 -42.21 18.51
N GLU A 305 115.01 -42.83 19.69
CA GLU A 305 113.81 -43.52 20.19
C GLU A 305 112.66 -42.56 20.51
N ILE A 306 112.95 -41.42 21.16
CA ILE A 306 111.96 -40.36 21.42
C ILE A 306 111.47 -39.75 20.10
N ALA A 307 112.36 -39.56 19.11
CA ALA A 307 111.98 -39.08 17.79
C ALA A 307 111.07 -40.08 17.05
N ARG A 308 111.35 -41.39 17.15
CA ARG A 308 110.47 -42.43 16.60
C ARG A 308 109.10 -42.46 17.27
N LEU A 309 109.05 -42.36 18.60
CA LEU A 309 107.78 -42.35 19.35
C LEU A 309 106.95 -41.09 19.04
N ARG A 310 107.60 -39.92 18.90
CA ARG A 310 106.92 -38.69 18.48
C ARG A 310 106.40 -38.78 17.05
N ALA A 311 107.17 -39.35 16.12
CA ALA A 311 106.72 -39.58 14.75
C ALA A 311 105.54 -40.57 14.67
N GLN A 312 105.47 -41.56 15.57
CA GLN A 312 104.30 -42.45 15.69
C GLN A 312 103.07 -41.71 16.25
N GLN A 313 103.25 -40.89 17.29
CA GLN A 313 102.18 -40.08 17.87
C GLN A 313 101.65 -39.01 16.91
N GLU A 314 102.52 -38.42 16.09
CA GLU A 314 102.15 -37.43 15.08
C GLU A 314 101.30 -38.09 13.98
N LYS A 315 101.71 -39.26 13.47
CA LYS A 315 100.92 -40.05 12.52
C LYS A 315 99.53 -40.44 13.06
N GLU A 316 99.41 -40.79 14.34
CA GLU A 316 98.11 -41.08 14.94
C GLU A 316 97.23 -39.84 15.10
N LYS A 317 97.82 -38.67 15.36
CA LYS A 317 97.11 -37.39 15.40
C LYS A 317 96.65 -36.97 14.00
N ASP A 318 97.51 -37.12 12.99
CA ASP A 318 97.18 -36.85 11.60
C ASP A 318 96.04 -37.75 11.12
N TYR A 319 96.09 -39.05 11.44
CA TYR A 319 95.01 -39.98 11.13
C TYR A 319 93.68 -39.64 11.83
N LYS A 320 93.72 -39.19 13.09
CA LYS A 320 92.51 -38.72 13.81
C LYS A 320 91.98 -37.42 13.20
N ALA A 321 92.85 -36.49 12.82
CA ALA A 321 92.47 -35.26 12.15
C ALA A 321 91.81 -35.54 10.80
N GLU A 322 92.34 -36.47 10.00
CA GLU A 322 91.71 -36.92 8.74
C GLU A 322 90.33 -37.53 8.97
N GLN A 323 90.14 -38.33 10.03
CA GLN A 323 88.82 -38.88 10.38
C GLN A 323 87.83 -37.79 10.80
N ASP A 324 88.28 -36.79 11.57
CA ASP A 324 87.44 -35.68 12.00
C ASP A 324 87.09 -34.74 10.84
N GLU A 325 88.00 -34.52 9.88
CA GLU A 325 87.72 -33.83 8.63
C GLU A 325 86.65 -34.57 7.80
N LEU A 326 86.74 -35.90 7.69
CA LEU A 326 85.74 -36.70 6.99
C LEU A 326 84.37 -36.65 7.70
N ARG A 327 84.34 -36.64 9.03
CA ARG A 327 83.10 -36.46 9.81
C ARG A 327 82.52 -35.06 9.61
N ALA A 328 83.35 -34.03 9.62
CA ALA A 328 82.93 -32.66 9.36
C ALA A 328 82.33 -32.50 7.96
N ARG A 329 82.97 -33.07 6.92
CA ARG A 329 82.42 -33.08 5.55
C ARG A 329 81.08 -33.80 5.45
N ARG A 330 80.95 -34.99 6.07
CA ARG A 330 79.67 -35.72 6.12
C ARG A 330 78.57 -34.92 6.83
N ASN A 331 78.90 -34.23 7.92
CA ASN A 331 77.96 -33.38 8.65
C ASN A 331 77.55 -32.16 7.83
N GLN A 332 78.48 -31.52 7.10
CA GLN A 332 78.20 -30.43 6.17
C GLN A 332 77.28 -30.91 5.03
N ASP A 333 77.57 -32.06 4.41
CA ASP A 333 76.74 -32.64 3.34
C ASP A 333 75.34 -33.03 3.83
N ALA A 334 75.20 -33.50 5.07
CA ALA A 334 73.92 -33.81 5.69
C ALA A 334 73.12 -32.53 5.97
N ALA A 335 73.76 -31.51 6.55
CA ALA A 335 73.15 -30.20 6.79
C ALA A 335 72.72 -29.54 5.47
N GLU A 336 73.53 -29.62 4.42
CA GLU A 336 73.18 -29.08 3.09
C GLU A 336 72.00 -29.84 2.46
N ARG A 337 71.94 -31.17 2.61
CA ARG A 337 70.79 -31.98 2.17
C ARG A 337 69.51 -31.61 2.90
N GLU A 338 69.56 -31.45 4.22
CA GLU A 338 68.42 -30.99 5.02
C GLU A 338 67.99 -29.57 4.66
N TRP A 339 68.95 -28.68 4.43
CA TRP A 339 68.68 -27.31 4.02
C TRP A 339 67.97 -27.26 2.66
N ARG A 340 68.48 -27.99 1.66
CA ARG A 340 67.83 -28.12 0.34
C ARG A 340 66.44 -28.76 0.44
N ARG A 341 66.22 -29.73 1.33
CA ARG A 341 64.88 -30.30 1.60
C ARG A 341 63.93 -29.25 2.18
N LYS A 342 64.35 -28.54 3.24
CA LYS A 342 63.55 -27.48 3.87
C LYS A 342 63.24 -26.34 2.90
N GLU A 343 64.16 -25.98 2.02
CA GLU A 343 63.96 -24.97 0.99
C GLU A 343 62.92 -25.42 -0.04
N ARG A 344 63.03 -26.65 -0.56
CA ARG A 344 62.03 -27.23 -1.47
C ARG A 344 60.64 -27.33 -0.84
N GLU A 345 60.55 -27.73 0.42
CA GLU A 345 59.28 -27.78 1.15
C GLU A 345 58.67 -26.39 1.33
N ARG A 346 59.49 -25.39 1.67
CA ARG A 346 59.04 -23.99 1.76
C ARG A 346 58.57 -23.47 0.41
N ALA A 347 59.30 -23.75 -0.67
CA ALA A 347 58.91 -23.39 -2.02
C ALA A 347 57.60 -24.07 -2.45
N ALA A 348 57.45 -25.37 -2.16
CA ALA A 348 56.23 -26.13 -2.45
C ALA A 348 55.03 -25.58 -1.66
N LYS A 349 55.18 -25.28 -0.37
CA LYS A 349 54.12 -24.65 0.44
C LYS A 349 53.74 -23.27 -0.09
N LYS A 350 54.70 -22.45 -0.49
CA LYS A 350 54.44 -21.15 -1.13
C LYS A 350 53.66 -21.33 -2.44
N ALA A 351 54.09 -22.25 -3.30
CA ALA A 351 53.40 -22.53 -4.56
C ALA A 351 51.97 -23.03 -4.35
N GLN A 352 51.73 -23.89 -3.35
CA GLN A 352 50.39 -24.33 -2.98
C GLN A 352 49.51 -23.17 -2.49
N LEU A 353 50.04 -22.32 -1.60
CA LEU A 353 49.33 -21.15 -1.11
C LEU A 353 48.99 -20.19 -2.28
N GLU A 354 49.95 -19.90 -3.16
CA GLU A 354 49.72 -19.08 -4.35
C GLU A 354 48.65 -19.69 -5.26
N ALA A 355 48.66 -21.01 -5.48
CA ALA A 355 47.63 -21.68 -6.27
C ALA A 355 46.24 -21.55 -5.64
N THR A 356 46.12 -21.72 -4.31
CA THR A 356 44.85 -21.54 -3.60
C THR A 356 44.36 -20.09 -3.66
N LEU A 357 45.26 -19.11 -3.52
CA LEU A 357 44.91 -17.69 -3.64
C LEU A 357 44.47 -17.33 -5.05
N ARG A 358 45.13 -17.88 -6.08
CA ARG A 358 44.72 -17.69 -7.47
C ARG A 358 43.35 -18.30 -7.74
N ALA A 359 43.07 -19.51 -7.24
CA ALA A 359 41.76 -20.14 -7.36
C ALA A 359 40.67 -19.30 -6.69
N ALA A 360 40.88 -18.88 -5.43
CA ALA A 360 39.94 -18.02 -4.71
C ALA A 360 39.73 -16.67 -5.41
N HIS A 361 40.79 -16.08 -6.00
CA HIS A 361 40.67 -14.86 -6.77
C HIS A 361 39.84 -15.07 -8.05
N MET A 362 40.01 -16.18 -8.77
CA MET A 362 39.20 -16.52 -9.94
C MET A 362 37.73 -16.73 -9.56
N GLU A 363 37.45 -17.42 -8.46
CA GLU A 363 36.09 -17.56 -7.93
C GLU A 363 35.47 -16.22 -7.57
N GLN A 364 36.24 -15.32 -6.96
CA GLN A 364 35.80 -13.97 -6.64
C GLN A 364 35.49 -13.16 -7.91
N VAL A 365 36.34 -13.25 -8.94
CA VAL A 365 36.10 -12.60 -10.23
C VAL A 365 34.82 -13.13 -10.87
N HIS A 366 34.65 -14.45 -10.95
CA HIS A 366 33.44 -15.05 -11.51
C HIS A 366 32.17 -14.69 -10.72
N TYR A 367 32.26 -14.62 -9.39
CA TYR A 367 31.15 -14.15 -8.57
C TYR A 367 30.78 -12.69 -8.88
N LYS A 368 31.78 -11.80 -9.02
CA LYS A 368 31.56 -10.42 -9.42
C LYS A 368 30.96 -10.31 -10.82
N GLU A 369 31.49 -11.06 -11.79
CA GLU A 369 30.97 -11.11 -13.16
C GLU A 369 29.51 -11.57 -13.20
N ARG A 370 29.18 -12.61 -12.42
CA ARG A 370 27.80 -13.12 -12.31
C ARG A 370 26.87 -12.05 -11.73
N ASN A 371 27.29 -11.35 -10.68
CA ASN A 371 26.48 -10.29 -10.08
C ASN A 371 26.27 -9.12 -11.04
N LEU A 372 27.33 -8.68 -11.73
CA LEU A 372 27.24 -7.65 -12.77
C LEU A 372 26.30 -8.06 -13.90
N SER A 373 26.33 -9.33 -14.32
CA SER A 373 25.43 -9.86 -15.34
C SER A 373 23.96 -9.86 -14.87
N VAL A 374 23.71 -10.23 -13.61
CA VAL A 374 22.37 -10.19 -13.00
C VAL A 374 21.86 -8.75 -12.89
N GLU A 375 22.71 -7.82 -12.45
CA GLU A 375 22.39 -6.39 -12.35
C GLU A 375 22.07 -5.80 -13.73
N ALA A 376 22.92 -6.03 -14.72
CA ALA A 376 22.67 -5.61 -16.10
C ALA A 376 21.37 -6.20 -16.67
N SER A 377 21.03 -7.45 -16.30
CA SER A 377 19.76 -8.06 -16.70
C SER A 377 18.55 -7.42 -16.02
N ARG A 378 18.68 -7.04 -14.73
CA ARG A 378 17.64 -6.30 -14.01
C ARG A 378 17.44 -4.91 -14.62
N GLU A 379 18.51 -4.18 -14.89
CA GLU A 379 18.47 -2.87 -15.53
C GLU A 379 17.82 -2.93 -16.91
N LYS A 380 18.16 -3.93 -17.73
CA LYS A 380 17.49 -4.18 -19.02
C LYS A 380 15.99 -4.43 -18.85
N ALA A 381 15.61 -5.25 -17.87
CA ALA A 381 14.20 -5.54 -17.62
C ALA A 381 13.41 -4.30 -17.16
N GLU A 382 14.00 -3.46 -16.30
CA GLU A 382 13.37 -2.19 -15.90
C GLU A 382 13.29 -1.21 -17.07
N PHE A 383 14.34 -1.12 -17.89
CA PHE A 383 14.34 -0.30 -19.10
C PHE A 383 13.25 -0.75 -20.09
N GLU A 384 13.11 -2.04 -20.33
CA GLU A 384 12.05 -2.60 -21.18
C GLU A 384 10.65 -2.31 -20.63
N ARG A 385 10.45 -2.34 -19.30
CA ARG A 385 9.17 -1.95 -18.69
C ARG A 385 8.87 -0.47 -18.92
N LEU A 386 9.84 0.41 -18.69
CA LEU A 386 9.69 1.84 -18.95
C LEU A 386 9.37 2.12 -20.41
N LEU A 387 10.05 1.43 -21.33
CA LEU A 387 9.83 1.57 -22.76
C LEU A 387 8.44 1.09 -23.18
N LYS A 388 7.92 0.01 -22.58
CA LYS A 388 6.52 -0.43 -22.77
C LYS A 388 5.52 0.62 -22.27
N VAL A 389 5.73 1.18 -21.08
CA VAL A 389 4.87 2.26 -20.55
C VAL A 389 4.87 3.47 -21.47
N GLN A 390 6.05 3.90 -21.94
CA GLN A 390 6.18 5.00 -22.90
C GLN A 390 5.46 4.70 -24.23
N GLN A 391 5.59 3.47 -24.77
CA GLN A 391 4.86 3.06 -25.96
C GLN A 391 3.35 3.10 -25.74
N GLU A 392 2.85 2.62 -24.60
CA GLU A 392 1.43 2.68 -24.25
C GLU A 392 0.93 4.13 -24.12
N GLU A 393 1.73 5.02 -23.54
CA GLU A 393 1.44 6.45 -23.45
C GLU A 393 1.36 7.10 -24.82
N MET A 394 2.34 6.84 -25.71
CA MET A 394 2.29 7.34 -27.09
C MET A 394 1.06 6.83 -27.84
N VAL A 395 0.70 5.56 -27.68
CA VAL A 395 -0.52 5.00 -28.30
C VAL A 395 -1.77 5.67 -27.74
N LYS A 396 -1.86 5.90 -26.42
CA LYS A 396 -2.98 6.62 -25.81
C LYS A 396 -3.08 8.06 -26.34
N GLU A 397 -1.96 8.75 -26.49
CA GLU A 397 -1.90 10.10 -27.05
C GLU A 397 -2.34 10.11 -28.52
N GLN A 398 -1.86 9.18 -29.34
CA GLN A 398 -2.30 9.02 -30.73
C GLN A 398 -3.82 8.80 -30.82
N VAL A 399 -4.37 7.88 -30.02
CA VAL A 399 -5.82 7.63 -29.97
C VAL A 399 -6.60 8.88 -29.54
N GLN A 400 -6.08 9.67 -28.60
CA GLN A 400 -6.71 10.93 -28.20
C GLN A 400 -6.67 11.96 -29.33
N ASN A 401 -5.53 12.11 -30.02
CA ASN A 401 -5.38 13.00 -31.16
C ASN A 401 -6.31 12.60 -32.31
N ASP A 402 -6.42 11.31 -32.63
CA ASP A 402 -7.34 10.80 -33.65
C ASP A 402 -8.81 11.10 -33.29
N ARG A 403 -9.19 10.92 -32.02
CA ARG A 403 -10.54 11.29 -31.54
C ARG A 403 -10.80 12.79 -31.68
N GLN A 404 -9.82 13.63 -31.37
CA GLN A 404 -9.93 15.08 -31.55
C GLN A 404 -10.05 15.44 -33.03
N HIS A 405 -9.20 14.88 -33.89
CA HIS A 405 -9.28 15.07 -35.34
C HIS A 405 -10.63 14.63 -35.90
N HIS A 406 -11.16 13.49 -35.46
CA HIS A 406 -12.47 13.02 -35.88
C HIS A 406 -13.60 13.97 -35.45
N LYS A 407 -13.57 14.49 -34.22
CA LYS A 407 -14.52 15.52 -33.75
C LYS A 407 -14.44 16.80 -34.58
N VAL A 408 -13.24 17.25 -34.90
CA VAL A 408 -13.02 18.42 -35.76
C VAL A 408 -13.60 18.17 -37.16
N GLN A 409 -13.36 17.00 -37.75
CA GLN A 409 -13.93 16.63 -39.04
C GLN A 409 -15.47 16.60 -39.01
N GLN A 410 -16.08 16.00 -37.99
CA GLN A 410 -17.53 16.00 -37.82
C GLN A 410 -18.08 17.42 -37.68
N HIS A 411 -17.41 18.28 -36.91
CA HIS A 411 -17.80 19.67 -36.75
C HIS A 411 -17.70 20.46 -38.08
N VAL A 412 -16.63 20.26 -38.85
CA VAL A 412 -16.47 20.85 -40.19
C VAL A 412 -17.58 20.37 -41.13
N GLN A 413 -17.91 19.08 -41.12
CA GLN A 413 -19.02 18.54 -41.91
C GLN A 413 -20.37 19.15 -41.52
N ALA A 414 -20.62 19.32 -40.21
CA ALA A 414 -21.83 19.96 -39.71
C ALA A 414 -21.92 21.44 -40.16
N ILE A 415 -20.81 22.19 -40.12
CA ILE A 415 -20.77 23.57 -40.66
C ILE A 415 -21.07 23.58 -42.15
N HIS A 416 -20.47 22.68 -42.93
CA HIS A 416 -20.75 22.58 -44.37
C HIS A 416 -22.23 22.27 -44.64
N GLN A 417 -22.87 21.40 -43.85
CA GLN A 417 -24.30 21.13 -43.95
C GLN A 417 -25.13 22.38 -43.63
N GLN A 418 -24.81 23.09 -42.54
CA GLN A 418 -25.48 24.35 -42.18
C GLN A 418 -25.32 25.41 -43.26
N MET A 419 -24.15 25.52 -43.90
CA MET A 419 -23.92 26.44 -45.01
C MET A 419 -24.80 26.06 -46.21
N LYS A 420 -24.83 24.79 -46.60
CA LYS A 420 -25.69 24.30 -47.69
C LYS A 420 -27.18 24.56 -47.41
N GLU A 421 -27.64 24.29 -46.19
CA GLU A 421 -29.02 24.57 -45.78
C GLU A 421 -29.33 26.07 -45.86
N ARG A 422 -28.43 26.93 -45.38
CA ARG A 422 -28.57 28.39 -45.49
C ARG A 422 -28.59 28.86 -46.94
N GLU A 423 -27.76 28.30 -47.82
CA GLU A 423 -27.77 28.60 -49.25
C GLU A 423 -29.08 28.18 -49.92
N ILE A 424 -29.59 26.98 -49.60
CA ILE A 424 -30.89 26.49 -50.09
C ILE A 424 -32.02 27.41 -49.59
N LEU A 425 -32.03 27.80 -48.31
CA LEU A 425 -33.01 28.73 -47.77
C LEU A 425 -32.91 30.12 -48.42
N ALA A 426 -31.71 30.63 -48.64
CA ALA A 426 -31.50 31.91 -49.30
C ALA A 426 -31.98 31.89 -50.76
N THR A 427 -31.69 30.81 -51.50
CA THR A 427 -32.19 30.64 -52.88
C THR A 427 -33.69 30.46 -52.93
N ALA A 428 -34.30 29.75 -51.97
CA ALA A 428 -35.76 29.63 -51.84
C ALA A 428 -36.42 31.00 -51.57
N LYS A 429 -35.90 31.77 -50.60
CA LYS A 429 -36.36 33.13 -50.31
C LYS A 429 -36.26 34.05 -51.54
N ARG A 430 -35.14 33.98 -52.28
CA ARG A 430 -34.99 34.72 -53.55
C ARG A 430 -36.06 34.31 -54.57
N LYS A 431 -36.34 33.01 -54.73
CA LYS A 431 -37.41 32.54 -55.62
C LYS A 431 -38.78 33.03 -55.19
N GLU A 432 -39.06 33.11 -53.89
CA GLU A 432 -40.30 33.66 -53.35
C GLU A 432 -40.44 35.16 -53.65
N THR A 433 -39.40 35.96 -53.38
CA THR A 433 -39.43 37.39 -53.70
C THR A 433 -39.60 37.65 -55.19
N PHE A 434 -38.97 36.84 -56.06
CA PHE A 434 -39.23 36.91 -57.51
C PHE A 434 -40.65 36.53 -57.90
N LYS A 435 -41.26 35.52 -57.26
CA LYS A 435 -42.66 35.14 -57.50
C LYS A 435 -43.61 36.26 -57.05
N GLU A 436 -43.37 36.87 -55.90
CA GLU A 436 -44.12 38.02 -55.41
C GLU A 436 -44.00 39.22 -56.35
N ALA A 437 -42.79 39.52 -56.83
CA ALA A 437 -42.59 40.58 -57.82
C ALA A 437 -43.33 40.32 -59.14
N LYS A 438 -43.35 39.06 -59.62
CA LYS A 438 -44.14 38.67 -60.79
C LYS A 438 -45.65 38.85 -60.57
N ARG A 439 -46.17 38.43 -59.41
CA ARG A 439 -47.59 38.65 -59.03
C ARG A 439 -47.93 40.13 -59.03
N LEU A 440 -47.08 40.97 -58.44
CA LEU A 440 -47.28 42.43 -58.40
C LEU A 440 -47.26 43.05 -59.81
N MET A 441 -46.39 42.55 -60.70
CA MET A 441 -46.34 42.93 -62.12
C MET A 441 -47.61 42.51 -62.87
N GLU A 442 -48.15 41.32 -62.60
CA GLU A 442 -49.41 40.84 -63.17
C GLU A 442 -50.60 41.65 -62.66
N GLU A 443 -50.68 41.94 -61.36
CA GLU A 443 -51.72 42.77 -60.75
C GLU A 443 -51.69 44.20 -61.31
N THR A 444 -50.51 44.80 -61.46
CA THR A 444 -50.37 46.13 -62.08
C THR A 444 -50.74 46.10 -63.57
N ARG A 445 -50.41 45.05 -64.31
CA ARG A 445 -50.86 44.85 -65.70
C ARG A 445 -52.37 44.72 -65.79
N GLN A 446 -52.99 43.90 -64.95
CA GLN A 446 -54.46 43.77 -64.87
C GLN A 446 -55.12 45.10 -64.51
N ARG A 447 -54.55 45.85 -63.56
CA ARG A 447 -55.03 47.19 -63.20
C ARG A 447 -54.95 48.16 -64.39
N ARG A 448 -53.86 48.14 -65.17
CA ARG A 448 -53.74 48.94 -66.39
C ARG A 448 -54.81 48.57 -67.42
N LEU A 449 -55.01 47.27 -67.69
CA LEU A 449 -56.07 46.79 -68.59
C LEU A 449 -57.46 47.26 -68.13
N ARG A 450 -57.80 47.12 -66.85
CA ARG A 450 -59.08 47.61 -66.29
C ARG A 450 -59.24 49.12 -66.45
N LEU A 451 -58.17 49.89 -66.24
CA LEU A 451 -58.18 51.35 -66.43
C LEU A 451 -58.34 51.72 -67.91
N ASP A 452 -57.70 51.00 -68.83
CA ASP A 452 -57.82 51.25 -70.26
C ASP A 452 -59.20 50.84 -70.80
N GLU A 453 -59.80 49.75 -70.31
CA GLU A 453 -61.20 49.39 -70.57
C GLU A 453 -62.17 50.48 -70.04
N LEU A 454 -61.94 51.00 -68.83
CA LEU A 454 -62.72 52.11 -68.28
C LEU A 454 -62.56 53.39 -69.10
N LYS A 455 -61.34 53.72 -69.56
CA LYS A 455 -61.11 54.84 -70.47
C LYS A 455 -61.84 54.65 -71.79
N GLN A 456 -61.82 53.45 -72.37
CA GLN A 456 -62.54 53.13 -73.60
C GLN A 456 -64.05 53.26 -73.43
N LYS A 457 -64.62 52.76 -72.33
CA LYS A 457 -66.03 52.97 -72.00
C LYS A 457 -66.39 54.45 -71.87
N LYS A 458 -65.57 55.23 -71.14
CA LYS A 458 -65.77 56.69 -71.05
C LYS A 458 -65.63 57.41 -72.38
N LEU A 459 -64.74 56.98 -73.26
CA LEU A 459 -64.62 57.51 -74.62
C LEU A 459 -65.81 57.13 -75.52
N GLN A 460 -66.42 55.97 -75.30
CA GLN A 460 -67.66 55.56 -75.97
C GLN A 460 -68.89 56.31 -75.46
N GLU A 461 -68.94 56.65 -74.16
CA GLU A 461 -69.98 57.50 -73.56
C GLU A 461 -69.89 58.97 -74.00
N LEU A 462 -68.74 59.41 -74.53
CA LEU A 462 -68.51 60.77 -75.06
C LEU A 462 -68.79 60.91 -76.56
N LYS A 463 -69.11 59.80 -77.25
CA LYS A 463 -69.64 59.80 -78.62
C LYS A 463 -71.15 59.66 -78.57
#